data_AF-A0A800ALQ5-F1
#
_entry.id   AF-A0A800ALQ5-F1
#
_cell.length_a   1.000
_cell.length_b   1.000
_cell.length_c   1.000
_cell.angle_alpha   90.00
_cell.angle_beta   90.00
_cell.angle_gamma   90.00
#
_symmetry.space_group_name_H-M   'P 1'
#
loop_
_entity.id
_entity.type
_entity.pdbx_description
1 polymer ?
#
loop_
_entity_poly.entity_id
_entity_poly.type
_entity_poly.pdbx_seq_one_letter_code
_entity_poly.pdbx_strand_id
1 'polypeptide(L)'
;MERKNREKFSKRTGPLDLGSRSDFCFVAQSFQKNQSIGPLLRCADAGMAREVIILGRKGWKKRGAVGGTYCVPYRHIHNPRDAISYLRDSDMSIVAVEKNDRSTSLFHCAYPPKPAFVFGDETYGVYQSLFDAADLAVAIPMYGTIQSLNVSISAAIVMYDYLQKRNRDLQIKAVDVPIDLDLRSDFCLVAQSFQKEHNIDTVLRYANAGMAREVVAVGRRDWYERGAVNDAYGVPYKHIRHPNDAIDYLRSNGMSIVVIEKNESSKNLFDCVYPSKSAFVLGNEVYGVYPAFLDAADLVVEIPMYGALRSLNVSVTGAVVMYDYLQKRDKRDN
;
A
#
# COMPACT_ATOMS: atom_id res chain seq x y z
N MET A 1 -25.89 -19.32 -4.86
CA MET A 1 -24.73 -19.32 -3.93
C MET A 1 -24.26 -17.90 -3.62
N GLU A 2 -24.17 -17.01 -4.63
CA GLU A 2 -23.76 -15.60 -4.45
C GLU A 2 -24.70 -14.76 -3.55
N ARG A 3 -26.03 -14.87 -3.70
CA ARG A 3 -27.00 -14.13 -2.87
C ARG A 3 -26.85 -14.41 -1.37
N LYS A 4 -26.73 -15.68 -0.97
CA LYS A 4 -26.48 -16.11 0.42
C LYS A 4 -25.12 -15.60 0.95
N ASN A 5 -24.11 -15.50 0.09
CA ASN A 5 -22.80 -14.97 0.47
C ASN A 5 -22.82 -13.45 0.65
N ARG A 6 -23.58 -12.72 -0.19
CA ARG A 6 -23.78 -11.27 -0.09
C ARG A 6 -24.60 -10.88 1.15
N GLU A 7 -25.64 -11.64 1.49
CA GLU A 7 -26.42 -11.46 2.72
C GLU A 7 -25.59 -11.70 3.98
N LYS A 8 -24.73 -12.74 3.99
CA LYS A 8 -23.77 -12.97 5.10
C LYS A 8 -22.73 -11.86 5.22
N PHE A 9 -22.31 -11.28 4.10
CA PHE A 9 -21.33 -10.19 4.06
C PHE A 9 -21.93 -8.88 4.58
N SER A 10 -23.12 -8.50 4.10
CA SER A 10 -23.86 -7.31 4.53
C SER A 10 -24.14 -7.30 6.05
N LYS A 11 -24.48 -8.45 6.64
CA LYS A 11 -24.64 -8.60 8.09
C LYS A 11 -23.36 -8.32 8.89
N ARG A 12 -22.18 -8.48 8.29
CA ARG A 12 -20.87 -8.24 8.95
C ARG A 12 -20.39 -6.81 8.80
N THR A 13 -20.69 -6.13 7.70
CA THR A 13 -20.17 -4.78 7.40
C THR A 13 -21.14 -3.65 7.76
N GLY A 14 -22.42 -3.94 7.98
CA GLY A 14 -23.46 -2.92 8.09
C GLY A 14 -23.98 -2.49 6.71
N PRO A 15 -24.93 -1.53 6.64
CA PRO A 15 -25.42 -1.00 5.38
C PRO A 15 -24.29 -0.32 4.60
N LEU A 16 -24.12 -0.72 3.34
CA LEU A 16 -23.13 -0.13 2.42
C LEU A 16 -23.71 1.14 1.81
N ASP A 17 -23.17 2.31 2.13
CA ASP A 17 -23.45 3.52 1.34
C ASP A 17 -22.65 3.45 0.03
N LEU A 18 -23.33 3.10 -1.06
CA LEU A 18 -22.73 3.01 -2.40
C LEU A 18 -22.87 4.32 -3.19
N GLY A 19 -23.58 5.32 -2.65
CA GLY A 19 -23.97 6.54 -3.36
C GLY A 19 -22.92 7.65 -3.35
N SER A 20 -21.99 7.63 -2.39
CA SER A 20 -21.02 8.71 -2.10
C SER A 20 -19.56 8.32 -2.36
N ARG A 21 -19.28 7.69 -3.50
CA ARG A 21 -17.91 7.24 -3.87
C ARG A 21 -16.96 8.40 -4.19
N SER A 22 -15.67 8.15 -3.99
CA SER A 22 -14.59 9.00 -4.47
C SER A 22 -14.59 9.08 -6.00
N ASP A 23 -14.01 10.16 -6.53
CA ASP A 23 -14.02 10.48 -7.96
C ASP A 23 -12.93 9.77 -8.78
N PHE A 24 -12.01 9.07 -8.11
CA PHE A 24 -10.95 8.30 -8.75
C PHE A 24 -11.36 6.85 -9.05
N CYS A 25 -10.71 6.24 -10.03
CA CYS A 25 -10.82 4.80 -10.30
C CYS A 25 -9.44 4.14 -10.41
N PHE A 26 -9.39 2.83 -10.27
CA PHE A 26 -8.18 2.04 -10.55
C PHE A 26 -8.32 1.29 -11.86
N VAL A 27 -7.26 1.27 -12.66
CA VAL A 27 -7.14 0.46 -13.86
C VAL A 27 -5.99 -0.53 -13.66
N ALA A 28 -6.34 -1.79 -13.45
CA ALA A 28 -5.37 -2.86 -13.21
C ALA A 28 -5.17 -3.68 -14.48
N GLN A 29 -3.96 -3.63 -15.05
CA GLN A 29 -3.60 -4.46 -16.20
C GLN A 29 -3.38 -5.91 -15.78
N SER A 30 -3.89 -6.85 -16.57
CA SER A 30 -3.88 -8.28 -16.24
C SER A 30 -3.41 -9.11 -17.43
N PHE A 31 -2.09 -9.30 -17.54
CA PHE A 31 -1.48 -10.16 -18.56
C PHE A 31 -1.42 -11.65 -18.13
N GLN A 32 -1.60 -11.95 -16.84
CA GLN A 32 -1.64 -13.31 -16.27
C GLN A 32 -2.84 -13.53 -15.31
N LYS A 33 -3.00 -14.74 -14.74
CA LYS A 33 -4.00 -15.03 -13.69
C LYS A 33 -3.61 -14.25 -12.42
N ASN A 34 -4.04 -12.99 -12.35
CA ASN A 34 -3.49 -12.00 -11.44
C ASN A 34 -3.96 -12.23 -9.99
N GLN A 35 -3.02 -12.45 -9.07
CA GLN A 35 -3.30 -12.66 -7.64
C GLN A 35 -3.54 -11.34 -6.90
N SER A 36 -3.06 -10.21 -7.44
CA SER A 36 -3.14 -8.90 -6.80
C SER A 36 -4.50 -8.19 -6.93
N ILE A 37 -5.43 -8.71 -7.74
CA ILE A 37 -6.77 -8.09 -7.90
C ILE A 37 -7.57 -8.09 -6.59
N GLY A 38 -7.45 -9.14 -5.76
CA GLY A 38 -8.13 -9.18 -4.46
C GLY A 38 -7.65 -8.08 -3.51
N PRO A 39 -6.34 -8.00 -3.23
CA PRO A 39 -5.75 -6.88 -2.49
C PRO A 39 -6.05 -5.50 -3.10
N LEU A 40 -6.04 -5.36 -4.43
CA LEU A 40 -6.35 -4.11 -5.12
C LEU A 40 -7.81 -3.69 -4.91
N LEU A 41 -8.78 -4.62 -5.01
CA LEU A 41 -10.18 -4.35 -4.70
C LEU A 41 -10.38 -3.95 -3.23
N ARG A 42 -9.55 -4.48 -2.33
CA ARG A 42 -9.56 -4.09 -0.91
C ARG A 42 -9.03 -2.67 -0.69
N CYS A 43 -8.00 -2.26 -1.45
CA CYS A 43 -7.53 -0.88 -1.46
C CYS A 43 -8.59 0.05 -2.04
N ALA A 44 -9.20 -0.33 -3.17
CA ALA A 44 -10.26 0.44 -3.82
C ALA A 44 -11.46 0.66 -2.90
N ASP A 45 -11.85 -0.37 -2.12
CA ASP A 45 -12.87 -0.22 -1.10
C ASP A 45 -12.42 0.76 -0.01
N ALA A 46 -11.20 0.62 0.51
CA ALA A 46 -10.68 1.47 1.58
C ALA A 46 -10.73 2.97 1.23
N GLY A 47 -10.42 3.36 -0.01
CA GLY A 47 -10.54 4.74 -0.49
C GLY A 47 -11.87 5.09 -1.15
N MET A 48 -12.87 4.20 -1.09
CA MET A 48 -14.18 4.35 -1.71
C MET A 48 -14.10 4.68 -3.21
N ALA A 49 -13.16 4.08 -3.93
CA ALA A 49 -12.94 4.28 -5.35
C ALA A 49 -14.24 4.11 -6.15
N ARG A 50 -14.42 4.94 -7.20
CA ARG A 50 -15.58 4.89 -8.10
C ARG A 50 -15.79 3.50 -8.65
N GLU A 51 -14.73 2.91 -9.20
CA GLU A 51 -14.71 1.55 -9.72
C GLU A 51 -13.28 1.01 -9.89
N VAL A 52 -13.19 -0.30 -10.15
CA VAL A 52 -11.96 -0.96 -10.60
C VAL A 52 -12.15 -1.51 -12.01
N ILE A 53 -11.36 -1.02 -12.96
CA ILE A 53 -11.28 -1.53 -14.32
C ILE A 53 -10.19 -2.59 -14.38
N ILE A 54 -10.57 -3.82 -14.67
CA ILE A 54 -9.65 -4.92 -14.92
C ILE A 54 -9.42 -4.96 -16.42
N LEU A 55 -8.20 -4.67 -16.85
CA LEU A 55 -7.84 -4.54 -18.26
C LEU A 55 -7.07 -5.76 -18.76
N GLY A 56 -7.60 -6.45 -19.77
CA GLY A 56 -6.94 -7.54 -20.48
C GLY A 56 -7.87 -8.69 -20.85
N ARG A 57 -7.37 -9.69 -21.58
CA ARG A 57 -8.19 -10.81 -22.06
C ARG A 57 -8.31 -11.96 -21.06
N LYS A 58 -7.38 -12.08 -20.11
CA LYS A 58 -7.38 -13.18 -19.14
C LYS A 58 -8.30 -12.88 -17.97
N GLY A 59 -9.01 -13.92 -17.51
CA GLY A 59 -9.77 -13.87 -16.26
C GLY A 59 -8.86 -13.90 -15.03
N TRP A 60 -9.42 -13.57 -13.87
CA TRP A 60 -8.69 -13.42 -12.61
C TRP A 60 -9.27 -14.32 -11.50
N LYS A 61 -8.49 -14.59 -10.43
CA LYS A 61 -8.88 -15.52 -9.36
C LYS A 61 -9.89 -14.89 -8.39
N LYS A 62 -11.20 -15.12 -8.61
CA LYS A 62 -12.29 -14.59 -7.76
C LYS A 62 -12.27 -15.06 -6.30
N ARG A 63 -11.80 -16.28 -6.02
CA ARG A 63 -11.91 -16.94 -4.70
C ARG A 63 -11.25 -16.14 -3.54
N GLY A 64 -10.22 -15.33 -3.82
CA GLY A 64 -9.53 -14.48 -2.84
C GLY A 64 -10.03 -13.04 -2.74
N ALA A 65 -10.98 -12.64 -3.59
CA ALA A 65 -11.47 -11.26 -3.67
C ALA A 65 -12.97 -11.13 -3.44
N VAL A 66 -13.63 -12.23 -3.08
CA VAL A 66 -15.09 -12.33 -2.96
C VAL A 66 -15.67 -11.20 -2.11
N GLY A 67 -15.01 -10.84 -1.00
CA GLY A 67 -15.40 -9.69 -0.18
C GLY A 67 -15.30 -8.35 -0.92
N GLY A 68 -14.17 -8.06 -1.54
CA GLY A 68 -13.95 -6.83 -2.31
C GLY A 68 -14.91 -6.70 -3.51
N THR A 69 -15.23 -7.79 -4.20
CA THR A 69 -16.19 -7.78 -5.33
C THR A 69 -17.63 -7.46 -4.93
N TYR A 70 -17.98 -7.58 -3.65
CA TYR A 70 -19.29 -7.15 -3.16
C TYR A 70 -19.33 -5.66 -2.81
N CYS A 71 -18.18 -5.06 -2.54
CA CYS A 71 -18.06 -3.71 -2.02
C CYS A 71 -17.67 -2.70 -3.08
N VAL A 72 -16.98 -3.11 -4.14
CA VAL A 72 -16.44 -2.20 -5.16
C VAL A 72 -17.00 -2.56 -6.54
N PRO A 73 -17.62 -1.60 -7.25
CA PRO A 73 -17.95 -1.78 -8.67
C PRO A 73 -16.69 -2.13 -9.45
N TYR A 74 -16.77 -3.14 -10.29
CA TYR A 74 -15.67 -3.48 -11.17
C TYR A 74 -16.17 -3.79 -12.58
N ARG A 75 -15.33 -3.47 -13.56
CA ARG A 75 -15.58 -3.69 -14.98
C ARG A 75 -14.42 -4.46 -15.58
N HIS A 76 -14.72 -5.34 -16.53
CA HIS A 76 -13.71 -5.99 -17.35
C HIS A 76 -13.69 -5.35 -18.73
N ILE A 77 -12.57 -4.78 -19.12
CA ILE A 77 -12.32 -4.29 -20.49
C ILE A 77 -11.19 -5.11 -21.10
N HIS A 78 -11.32 -5.52 -22.36
CA HIS A 78 -10.38 -6.47 -22.96
C HIS A 78 -9.20 -5.83 -23.66
N ASN A 79 -9.35 -4.61 -24.18
CA ASN A 79 -8.31 -3.94 -24.94
C ASN A 79 -8.08 -2.50 -24.44
N PRO A 80 -6.85 -2.00 -24.55
CA PRO A 80 -6.50 -0.69 -23.98
C PRO A 80 -7.18 0.48 -24.69
N ARG A 81 -7.52 0.35 -25.98
CA ARG A 81 -8.22 1.43 -26.72
C ARG A 81 -9.62 1.66 -26.17
N ASP A 82 -10.39 0.59 -25.96
CA ASP A 82 -11.71 0.66 -25.35
C ASP A 82 -11.63 1.21 -23.93
N ALA A 83 -10.57 0.88 -23.19
CA ALA A 83 -10.35 1.43 -21.86
C ALA A 83 -10.10 2.95 -21.93
N ILE A 84 -9.27 3.41 -22.87
CA ILE A 84 -9.04 4.84 -23.11
C ILE A 84 -10.35 5.53 -23.48
N SER A 85 -11.08 5.04 -24.48
CA SER A 85 -12.37 5.62 -24.88
C SER A 85 -13.34 5.69 -23.71
N TYR A 86 -13.51 4.60 -22.96
CA TYR A 86 -14.38 4.58 -21.79
C TYR A 86 -14.01 5.62 -20.73
N LEU A 87 -12.72 5.76 -20.42
CA LEU A 87 -12.24 6.73 -19.44
C LEU A 87 -12.48 8.17 -19.92
N ARG A 88 -12.24 8.46 -21.21
CA ARG A 88 -12.51 9.78 -21.79
C ARG A 88 -14.00 10.09 -21.84
N ASP A 89 -14.83 9.15 -22.26
CA ASP A 89 -16.30 9.28 -22.27
C ASP A 89 -16.87 9.45 -20.85
N SER A 90 -16.15 8.96 -19.83
CA SER A 90 -16.51 9.09 -18.42
C SER A 90 -15.95 10.36 -17.76
N ASP A 91 -15.37 11.28 -18.55
CA ASP A 91 -14.73 12.52 -18.10
C ASP A 91 -13.65 12.26 -17.03
N MET A 92 -12.79 11.26 -17.28
CA MET A 92 -11.71 10.87 -16.37
C MET A 92 -10.34 11.18 -16.97
N SER A 93 -9.44 11.64 -16.11
CA SER A 93 -8.05 11.91 -16.47
C SER A 93 -7.23 10.63 -16.30
N ILE A 94 -6.49 10.21 -17.32
CA ILE A 94 -5.67 8.99 -17.27
C ILE A 94 -4.35 9.32 -16.56
N VAL A 95 -4.10 8.66 -15.42
CA VAL A 95 -2.85 8.83 -14.66
C VAL A 95 -2.07 7.53 -14.69
N ALA A 96 -0.96 7.49 -15.42
CA ALA A 96 -0.10 6.31 -15.47
C ALA A 96 0.78 6.23 -14.21
N VAL A 97 0.72 5.12 -13.49
CA VAL A 97 1.58 4.84 -12.33
C VAL A 97 2.71 3.94 -12.79
N GLU A 98 3.81 4.54 -13.23
CA GLU A 98 4.93 3.85 -13.86
C GLU A 98 6.23 4.64 -13.64
N LYS A 99 7.36 3.94 -13.48
CA LYS A 99 8.68 4.60 -13.42
C LYS A 99 9.22 4.76 -14.84
N ASN A 100 9.33 6.00 -15.31
CA ASN A 100 9.86 6.36 -16.62
C ASN A 100 10.38 7.81 -16.57
N ASP A 101 11.19 8.22 -17.53
CA ASP A 101 11.75 9.59 -17.66
C ASP A 101 10.67 10.68 -17.74
N ARG A 102 9.46 10.34 -18.21
CA ARG A 102 8.31 11.28 -18.23
C ARG A 102 7.59 11.41 -16.88
N SER A 103 7.89 10.54 -15.92
CA SER A 103 7.12 10.44 -14.68
C SER A 103 7.56 11.49 -13.66
N THR A 104 6.59 12.18 -13.07
CA THR A 104 6.84 13.03 -11.90
C THR A 104 6.77 12.19 -10.62
N SER A 105 7.64 12.44 -9.65
CA SER A 105 7.52 11.80 -8.33
C SER A 105 6.14 12.09 -7.72
N LEU A 106 5.48 11.05 -7.21
CA LEU A 106 4.15 11.21 -6.65
C LEU A 106 4.15 12.16 -5.46
N PHE A 107 5.24 12.34 -4.71
CA PHE A 107 5.24 13.30 -3.59
C PHE A 107 5.04 14.76 -4.04
N HIS A 108 5.31 15.06 -5.32
CA HIS A 108 5.34 16.43 -5.84
C HIS A 108 4.35 16.66 -6.99
N CYS A 109 3.67 15.62 -7.46
CA CYS A 109 2.69 15.77 -8.53
C CYS A 109 1.42 16.49 -8.03
N ALA A 110 0.84 17.28 -8.93
CA ALA A 110 -0.54 17.75 -8.82
C ALA A 110 -1.44 16.79 -9.59
N TYR A 111 -2.33 16.10 -8.89
CA TYR A 111 -3.24 15.17 -9.55
C TYR A 111 -4.31 15.91 -10.35
N PRO A 112 -4.61 15.47 -11.58
CA PRO A 112 -5.73 16.01 -12.33
C PRO A 112 -7.06 15.59 -11.69
N PRO A 113 -8.18 16.29 -11.96
CA PRO A 113 -9.49 15.90 -11.46
C PRO A 113 -9.92 14.53 -12.00
N LYS A 114 -10.70 13.79 -11.19
CA LYS A 114 -11.26 12.47 -11.53
C LYS A 114 -10.21 11.49 -12.09
N PRO A 115 -9.09 11.25 -11.37
CA PRO A 115 -7.99 10.47 -11.92
C PRO A 115 -8.35 8.98 -12.03
N ALA A 116 -8.00 8.39 -13.17
CA ALA A 116 -7.98 6.96 -13.41
C ALA A 116 -6.53 6.47 -13.28
N PHE A 117 -6.19 5.92 -12.13
CA PHE A 117 -4.83 5.43 -11.85
C PHE A 117 -4.59 4.10 -12.57
N VAL A 118 -3.69 4.11 -13.56
CA VAL A 118 -3.34 2.96 -14.38
C VAL A 118 -2.10 2.29 -13.82
N PHE A 119 -2.27 1.05 -13.37
CA PHE A 119 -1.20 0.21 -12.87
C PHE A 119 -0.81 -0.84 -13.90
N GLY A 120 0.48 -0.88 -14.21
CA GLY A 120 1.08 -1.83 -15.13
C GLY A 120 1.16 -3.25 -14.58
N ASP A 121 1.55 -4.18 -15.45
CA ASP A 121 1.92 -5.53 -15.07
C ASP A 121 3.35 -5.56 -14.51
N GLU A 122 3.62 -6.47 -13.57
CA GLU A 122 4.94 -6.57 -12.94
C GLU A 122 6.07 -6.87 -13.94
N THR A 123 5.75 -7.50 -15.07
CA THR A 123 6.74 -7.85 -16.11
C THR A 123 6.80 -6.84 -17.24
N TYR A 124 5.65 -6.30 -17.67
CA TYR A 124 5.54 -5.52 -18.90
C TYR A 124 5.20 -4.05 -18.67
N GLY A 125 4.97 -3.64 -17.43
CA GLY A 125 4.55 -2.29 -17.09
C GLY A 125 3.18 -1.94 -17.68
N VAL A 126 2.95 -0.64 -17.85
CA VAL A 126 1.73 -0.08 -18.45
C VAL A 126 1.76 -0.24 -19.98
N TYR A 127 0.67 -0.71 -20.60
CA TYR A 127 0.49 -0.68 -22.06
C TYR A 127 0.89 0.69 -22.65
N GLN A 128 1.77 0.68 -23.65
CA GLN A 128 2.27 1.90 -24.28
C GLN A 128 1.13 2.83 -24.74
N SER A 129 0.05 2.30 -25.32
CA SER A 129 -1.10 3.10 -25.74
C SER A 129 -1.79 3.85 -24.58
N LEU A 130 -1.80 3.29 -23.38
CA LEU A 130 -2.34 3.96 -22.19
C LEU A 130 -1.35 4.98 -21.63
N PHE A 131 -0.06 4.65 -21.66
CA PHE A 131 1.00 5.56 -21.24
C PHE A 131 1.07 6.80 -22.13
N ASP A 132 0.91 6.66 -23.44
CA ASP A 132 0.89 7.76 -24.40
C ASP A 132 -0.39 8.60 -24.32
N ALA A 133 -1.50 7.99 -23.89
CA ALA A 133 -2.76 8.68 -23.66
C ALA A 133 -2.87 9.27 -22.25
N ALA A 134 -1.86 9.12 -21.39
CA ALA A 134 -1.89 9.58 -20.00
C ALA A 134 -1.79 11.11 -19.94
N ASP A 135 -2.66 11.73 -19.14
CA ASP A 135 -2.62 13.16 -18.84
C ASP A 135 -1.52 13.48 -17.81
N LEU A 136 -1.13 12.50 -17.01
CA LEU A 136 -0.05 12.57 -16.05
C LEU A 136 0.62 11.20 -15.90
N ALA A 137 1.94 11.16 -15.85
CA ALA A 137 2.70 10.00 -15.41
C ALA A 137 3.28 10.27 -14.03
N VAL A 138 3.06 9.36 -13.09
CA VAL A 138 3.58 9.44 -11.72
C VAL A 138 4.42 8.22 -11.38
N ALA A 139 5.53 8.46 -10.68
CA ALA A 139 6.38 7.41 -10.14
C ALA A 139 6.33 7.42 -8.62
N ILE A 140 6.30 6.23 -8.01
CA ILE A 140 6.56 6.06 -6.58
C ILE A 140 8.06 6.20 -6.37
N PRO A 141 8.54 7.13 -5.51
CA PRO A 141 9.95 7.24 -5.19
C PRO A 141 10.46 5.94 -4.58
N MET A 142 11.50 5.37 -5.18
CA MET A 142 12.15 4.16 -4.72
C MET A 142 13.58 4.54 -4.33
N TYR A 143 13.90 4.46 -3.04
CA TYR A 143 15.23 4.78 -2.52
C TYR A 143 16.15 3.55 -2.47
N GLY A 144 15.57 2.35 -2.50
CA GLY A 144 16.32 1.08 -2.50
C GLY A 144 16.67 0.55 -3.87
N THR A 145 17.18 -0.70 -3.88
CA THR A 145 17.70 -1.35 -5.09
C THR A 145 16.63 -1.99 -5.98
N ILE A 146 15.41 -2.18 -5.46
CA ILE A 146 14.33 -2.78 -6.24
C ILE A 146 13.72 -1.80 -7.25
N GLN A 147 13.35 -2.32 -8.42
CA GLN A 147 12.88 -1.49 -9.52
C GLN A 147 11.38 -1.18 -9.47
N SER A 148 10.58 -1.99 -8.76
CA SER A 148 9.13 -1.81 -8.70
C SER A 148 8.51 -2.40 -7.43
N LEU A 149 7.31 -1.94 -7.07
CA LEU A 149 6.47 -2.50 -6.01
C LEU A 149 5.39 -3.42 -6.60
N ASN A 150 4.78 -4.26 -5.75
CA ASN A 150 3.59 -4.99 -6.14
C ASN A 150 2.46 -4.01 -6.49
N VAL A 151 1.68 -4.32 -7.54
CA VAL A 151 0.58 -3.47 -8.04
C VAL A 151 -0.41 -3.03 -6.95
N SER A 152 -0.75 -3.93 -6.02
CA SER A 152 -1.70 -3.58 -4.94
C SER A 152 -1.11 -2.63 -3.91
N ILE A 153 0.21 -2.69 -3.68
CA ILE A 153 0.94 -1.74 -2.84
C ILE A 153 1.02 -0.39 -3.54
N SER A 154 1.37 -0.37 -4.82
CA SER A 154 1.38 0.85 -5.61
C SER A 154 0.03 1.55 -5.62
N ALA A 155 -1.06 0.78 -5.75
CA ALA A 155 -2.42 1.29 -5.68
C ALA A 155 -2.76 1.92 -4.33
N ALA A 156 -2.36 1.30 -3.23
CA ALA A 156 -2.58 1.86 -1.91
C ALA A 156 -1.81 3.18 -1.70
N ILE A 157 -0.51 3.21 -2.05
CA ILE A 157 0.33 4.42 -1.87
C ILE A 157 -0.22 5.60 -2.67
N VAL A 158 -0.47 5.41 -3.97
CA VAL A 158 -0.99 6.49 -4.84
C VAL A 158 -2.37 6.96 -4.39
N MET A 159 -3.23 6.04 -3.95
CA MET A 159 -4.54 6.39 -3.43
C MET A 159 -4.48 7.22 -2.15
N TYR A 160 -3.69 6.79 -1.15
CA TYR A 160 -3.59 7.54 0.10
C TYR A 160 -2.89 8.89 -0.11
N ASP A 161 -1.92 8.98 -1.01
CA ASP A 161 -1.32 10.27 -1.40
C ASP A 161 -2.34 11.20 -2.07
N TYR A 162 -3.13 10.69 -3.03
CA TYR A 162 -4.21 11.45 -3.67
C TYR A 162 -5.24 11.95 -2.65
N LEU A 163 -5.72 11.07 -1.77
CA LEU A 163 -6.70 11.43 -0.73
C LEU A 163 -6.12 12.47 0.25
N GLN A 164 -4.86 12.33 0.62
CA GLN A 164 -4.18 13.28 1.50
C GLN A 164 -4.08 14.67 0.87
N LYS A 165 -3.66 14.75 -0.40
CA LYS A 165 -3.54 16.02 -1.14
C LYS A 165 -4.89 16.63 -1.51
N ARG A 166 -5.91 15.82 -1.78
CA ARG A 166 -7.27 16.34 -1.96
C ARG A 166 -7.77 17.08 -0.71
N ASN A 167 -7.27 16.72 0.46
CA ASN A 167 -7.58 17.36 1.74
C ASN A 167 -6.63 18.52 2.11
N ARG A 168 -5.53 18.76 1.37
CA ARG A 168 -4.54 19.83 1.62
C ARG A 168 -3.77 20.25 0.35
N ASP A 169 -3.66 21.55 0.09
CA ASP A 169 -2.74 22.08 -0.92
C ASP A 169 -1.29 22.05 -0.39
N LEU A 170 -0.39 21.26 -1.00
CA LEU A 170 1.05 21.30 -0.70
C LEU A 170 1.91 21.13 -1.95
N GLN A 171 2.83 22.08 -2.14
CA GLN A 171 4.01 21.95 -2.99
C GLN A 171 5.26 21.87 -2.12
N ILE A 172 6.11 20.87 -2.36
CA ILE A 172 7.53 20.82 -1.94
C ILE A 172 8.32 20.17 -3.09
N LYS A 173 9.62 20.43 -3.21
CA LYS A 173 10.50 19.98 -4.31
C LYS A 173 11.05 18.57 -4.10
N ALA A 174 11.27 17.84 -5.21
CA ALA A 174 11.95 16.56 -5.24
C ALA A 174 13.45 16.70 -4.99
N VAL A 175 14.04 15.78 -4.22
CA VAL A 175 15.49 15.66 -4.05
C VAL A 175 15.91 14.28 -4.56
N ASP A 176 16.70 14.24 -5.63
CA ASP A 176 17.42 13.04 -6.05
C ASP A 176 18.60 12.83 -5.08
N VAL A 177 18.45 11.90 -4.15
CA VAL A 177 19.53 11.50 -3.23
C VAL A 177 20.22 10.25 -3.80
N PRO A 178 21.55 10.25 -4.00
CA PRO A 178 22.30 9.04 -4.36
C PRO A 178 22.04 7.90 -3.36
N ILE A 179 21.83 6.68 -3.86
CA ILE A 179 21.63 5.49 -3.03
C ILE A 179 22.97 5.11 -2.38
N ASP A 180 23.13 5.48 -1.11
CA ASP A 180 24.17 4.93 -0.24
C ASP A 180 23.53 3.86 0.65
N LEU A 181 23.97 2.61 0.53
CA LEU A 181 23.42 1.49 1.29
C LEU A 181 23.76 1.57 2.79
N ASP A 182 24.76 2.37 3.17
CA ASP A 182 25.13 2.64 4.56
C ASP A 182 24.24 3.74 5.19
N LEU A 183 23.58 4.57 4.36
CA LEU A 183 22.60 5.58 4.76
C LEU A 183 21.17 5.01 4.71
N ARG A 184 20.83 4.19 5.70
CA ARG A 184 19.45 3.70 5.91
C ARG A 184 18.58 4.75 6.60
N SER A 185 17.29 4.75 6.30
CA SER A 185 16.27 5.59 6.95
C SER A 185 16.13 5.26 8.44
N ASP A 186 15.78 6.26 9.25
CA ASP A 186 15.56 6.13 10.70
C ASP A 186 14.27 5.37 11.11
N PHE A 187 13.81 4.41 10.31
CA PHE A 187 12.67 3.58 10.66
C PHE A 187 12.96 2.09 10.51
N CYS A 188 12.30 1.30 11.37
CA CYS A 188 12.27 -0.16 11.28
C CYS A 188 10.84 -0.63 11.03
N LEU A 189 10.69 -1.79 10.40
CA LEU A 189 9.40 -2.47 10.26
C LEU A 189 9.38 -3.70 11.17
N VAL A 190 8.39 -3.78 12.05
CA VAL A 190 8.24 -4.88 13.00
C VAL A 190 7.08 -5.77 12.54
N ALA A 191 7.42 -6.99 12.18
CA ALA A 191 6.57 -7.97 11.53
C ALA A 191 6.19 -9.10 12.51
N GLN A 192 4.92 -9.23 12.87
CA GLN A 192 4.49 -10.19 13.89
C GLN A 192 3.84 -11.45 13.29
N SER A 193 4.40 -12.62 13.63
CA SER A 193 3.80 -13.95 13.42
C SER A 193 3.09 -14.14 12.07
N PHE A 194 3.78 -13.84 10.96
CA PHE A 194 3.22 -14.11 9.64
C PHE A 194 2.95 -15.60 9.47
N GLN A 195 1.68 -15.94 9.20
CA GLN A 195 1.31 -17.33 8.92
C GLN A 195 1.78 -17.80 7.54
N LYS A 196 2.09 -16.88 6.62
CA LYS A 196 2.41 -17.17 5.22
C LYS A 196 3.65 -16.39 4.78
N GLU A 197 4.58 -17.10 4.14
CA GLU A 197 5.89 -16.60 3.70
C GLU A 197 5.78 -15.38 2.76
N HIS A 198 4.80 -15.34 1.86
CA HIS A 198 4.66 -14.22 0.91
C HIS A 198 4.44 -12.83 1.56
N ASN A 199 3.93 -12.77 2.80
CA ASN A 199 3.72 -11.49 3.46
C ASN A 199 5.04 -10.86 3.91
N ILE A 200 6.00 -11.66 4.40
CA ILE A 200 7.31 -11.15 4.82
C ILE A 200 8.17 -10.80 3.59
N ASP A 201 8.11 -11.58 2.50
CA ASP A 201 8.80 -11.24 1.25
C ASP A 201 8.33 -9.89 0.72
N THR A 202 7.02 -9.65 0.80
CA THR A 202 6.43 -8.36 0.43
C THR A 202 6.92 -7.24 1.36
N VAL A 203 7.01 -7.50 2.68
CA VAL A 203 7.58 -6.56 3.67
C VAL A 203 9.02 -6.20 3.35
N LEU A 204 9.89 -7.19 3.14
CA LEU A 204 11.29 -6.98 2.81
C LEU A 204 11.44 -6.17 1.52
N ARG A 205 10.59 -6.42 0.52
CA ARG A 205 10.59 -5.69 -0.75
C ARG A 205 10.31 -4.20 -0.55
N TYR A 206 9.19 -3.82 0.08
CA TYR A 206 8.94 -2.38 0.30
C TYR A 206 9.86 -1.77 1.36
N ALA A 207 10.32 -2.54 2.36
CA ALA A 207 11.34 -2.10 3.30
C ALA A 207 12.61 -1.68 2.57
N ASN A 208 13.03 -2.45 1.55
CA ASN A 208 14.15 -2.10 0.69
C ASN A 208 13.83 -0.81 -0.08
N ALA A 209 12.64 -0.71 -0.68
CA ALA A 209 12.20 0.49 -1.40
C ALA A 209 12.33 1.78 -0.57
N GLY A 210 11.98 1.73 0.71
CA GLY A 210 12.07 2.86 1.65
C GLY A 210 13.40 2.98 2.38
N MET A 211 14.38 2.11 2.06
CA MET A 211 15.68 2.03 2.75
C MET A 211 15.54 1.86 4.26
N ALA A 212 14.58 1.04 4.72
CA ALA A 212 14.35 0.77 6.13
C ALA A 212 15.63 0.30 6.83
N ARG A 213 15.90 0.79 8.04
CA ARG A 213 17.07 0.38 8.86
C ARG A 213 17.15 -1.14 9.00
N GLU A 214 16.04 -1.76 9.34
CA GLU A 214 15.92 -3.21 9.45
C GLU A 214 14.44 -3.64 9.42
N VAL A 215 14.24 -4.94 9.16
CA VAL A 215 12.98 -5.63 9.43
C VAL A 215 13.17 -6.56 10.63
N VAL A 216 12.37 -6.33 11.68
CA VAL A 216 12.37 -7.16 12.89
C VAL A 216 11.17 -8.09 12.85
N ALA A 217 11.41 -9.38 12.60
CA ALA A 217 10.37 -10.40 12.71
C ALA A 217 10.23 -10.86 14.16
N VAL A 218 8.99 -10.87 14.66
CA VAL A 218 8.66 -11.24 16.03
C VAL A 218 7.73 -12.45 16.05
N GLY A 219 8.17 -13.54 16.69
CA GLY A 219 7.35 -14.72 16.94
C GLY A 219 8.09 -16.04 16.93
N ARG A 220 7.36 -17.13 17.25
CA ARG A 220 7.93 -18.46 17.51
C ARG A 220 8.34 -19.24 16.27
N ARG A 221 7.80 -18.90 15.08
CA ARG A 221 8.18 -19.58 13.85
C ARG A 221 9.47 -18.99 13.32
N ASP A 222 10.47 -19.83 13.15
CA ASP A 222 11.64 -19.50 12.37
C ASP A 222 11.20 -19.36 10.91
N TRP A 223 11.68 -18.31 10.25
CA TRP A 223 11.41 -18.08 8.83
C TRP A 223 12.49 -18.73 7.99
N TYR A 224 12.09 -19.31 6.86
CA TYR A 224 12.99 -20.01 5.95
C TYR A 224 13.33 -19.12 4.75
N GLU A 225 14.60 -18.71 4.64
CA GLU A 225 15.14 -17.76 3.66
C GLU A 225 14.99 -18.13 2.17
N ARG A 226 14.47 -19.32 1.83
CA ARG A 226 14.48 -19.82 0.43
C ARG A 226 13.53 -19.08 -0.53
N GLY A 227 12.72 -18.14 -0.04
CA GLY A 227 11.74 -17.36 -0.84
C GLY A 227 12.18 -15.95 -1.23
N ALA A 228 13.30 -15.44 -0.70
CA ALA A 228 13.85 -14.13 -1.04
C ALA A 228 14.49 -14.18 -2.44
N VAL A 229 13.67 -14.29 -3.48
CA VAL A 229 14.12 -14.33 -4.88
C VAL A 229 14.70 -12.95 -5.24
N ASN A 230 16.02 -12.88 -5.34
CA ASN A 230 16.86 -11.88 -6.06
C ASN A 230 16.74 -10.38 -5.73
N ASP A 231 15.66 -9.89 -5.12
CA ASP A 231 15.38 -8.45 -4.95
C ASP A 231 15.30 -8.01 -3.47
N ALA A 232 15.21 -8.96 -2.53
CA ALA A 232 15.22 -8.68 -1.08
C ALA A 232 16.65 -8.61 -0.49
N TYR A 233 17.67 -8.85 -1.30
CA TYR A 233 19.08 -8.75 -0.91
C TYR A 233 19.44 -7.28 -0.62
N GLY A 234 19.35 -6.89 0.65
CA GLY A 234 19.84 -5.58 1.08
C GLY A 234 19.33 -5.08 2.42
N VAL A 235 18.12 -5.48 2.85
CA VAL A 235 17.55 -4.97 4.11
C VAL A 235 18.06 -5.82 5.27
N PRO A 236 18.69 -5.22 6.31
CA PRO A 236 19.04 -5.96 7.52
C PRO A 236 17.80 -6.62 8.14
N TYR A 237 17.95 -7.86 8.57
CA TYR A 237 16.87 -8.65 9.12
C TYR A 237 17.25 -9.20 10.49
N LYS A 238 16.31 -9.15 11.43
CA LYS A 238 16.47 -9.74 12.76
C LYS A 238 15.23 -10.53 13.16
N HIS A 239 15.43 -11.76 13.62
CA HIS A 239 14.37 -12.56 14.20
C HIS A 239 14.46 -12.56 15.72
N ILE A 240 13.35 -12.25 16.40
CA ILE A 240 13.23 -12.26 17.86
C ILE A 240 11.98 -13.07 18.23
N ARG A 241 12.11 -14.01 19.16
CA ARG A 241 11.01 -14.94 19.45
C ARG A 241 9.92 -14.35 20.33
N HIS A 242 10.29 -13.49 21.29
CA HIS A 242 9.37 -12.92 22.27
C HIS A 242 9.16 -11.41 22.04
N PRO A 243 7.93 -10.91 22.20
CA PRO A 243 7.65 -9.48 22.00
C PRO A 243 8.38 -8.58 22.99
N ASN A 244 8.56 -8.99 24.25
CA ASN A 244 9.30 -8.20 25.24
C ASN A 244 10.77 -8.06 24.85
N ASP A 245 11.44 -9.14 24.45
CA ASP A 245 12.81 -9.08 23.95
C ASP A 245 12.93 -8.17 22.72
N ALA A 246 11.90 -8.14 21.86
CA ALA A 246 11.87 -7.26 20.70
C ALA A 246 11.68 -5.79 21.10
N ILE A 247 10.84 -5.52 22.09
CA ILE A 247 10.66 -4.18 22.69
C ILE A 247 11.99 -3.70 23.27
N ASP A 248 12.65 -4.51 24.10
CA ASP A 248 13.94 -4.18 24.71
C ASP A 248 15.03 -3.92 23.65
N TYR A 249 15.05 -4.74 22.62
CA TYR A 249 15.95 -4.54 21.48
C TYR A 249 15.68 -3.21 20.75
N LEU A 250 14.42 -2.90 20.42
CA LEU A 250 14.08 -1.66 19.72
C LEU A 250 14.42 -0.43 20.59
N ARG A 251 14.11 -0.48 21.89
CA ARG A 251 14.40 0.60 22.84
C ARG A 251 15.90 0.81 23.03
N SER A 252 16.68 -0.26 23.15
CA SER A 252 18.15 -0.16 23.25
C SER A 252 18.81 0.41 21.99
N ASN A 253 18.14 0.32 20.83
CA ASN A 253 18.55 0.97 19.58
C ASN A 253 17.96 2.39 19.40
N GLY A 254 17.33 2.94 20.45
CA GLY A 254 16.78 4.31 20.44
C GLY A 254 15.54 4.48 19.56
N MET A 255 14.81 3.40 19.27
CA MET A 255 13.59 3.45 18.47
C MET A 255 12.37 3.74 19.36
N SER A 256 11.51 4.65 18.89
CA SER A 256 10.15 4.79 19.40
C SER A 256 9.23 3.72 18.79
N ILE A 257 8.41 3.09 19.61
CA ILE A 257 7.49 2.03 19.19
C ILE A 257 6.20 2.68 18.70
N VAL A 258 5.94 2.57 17.40
CA VAL A 258 4.72 3.08 16.75
C VAL A 258 3.87 1.90 16.31
N VAL A 259 2.73 1.71 16.96
CA VAL A 259 1.83 0.59 16.66
C VAL A 259 0.81 1.00 15.61
N ILE A 260 0.65 0.17 14.57
CA ILE A 260 -0.35 0.37 13.52
C ILE A 260 -1.55 -0.52 13.81
N GLU A 261 -2.57 0.06 14.45
CA GLU A 261 -3.76 -0.63 14.91
C GLU A 261 -4.91 0.36 15.04
N LYS A 262 -6.14 -0.11 14.86
CA LYS A 262 -7.34 0.70 15.07
C LYS A 262 -7.89 0.48 16.47
N ASN A 263 -7.78 1.50 17.33
CA ASN A 263 -8.34 1.49 18.68
C ASN A 263 -8.71 2.92 19.15
N GLU A 264 -9.29 3.04 20.34
CA GLU A 264 -9.78 4.33 20.88
C GLU A 264 -8.66 5.37 21.10
N SER A 265 -7.41 4.93 21.29
CA SER A 265 -6.25 5.80 21.48
C SER A 265 -5.50 6.12 20.19
N SER A 266 -5.91 5.53 19.06
CA SER A 266 -5.20 5.67 17.79
C SER A 266 -5.37 7.08 17.20
N LYS A 267 -4.27 7.63 16.67
CA LYS A 267 -4.29 8.87 15.90
C LYS A 267 -4.46 8.54 14.41
N ASN A 268 -5.22 9.37 13.71
CA ASN A 268 -5.37 9.23 12.26
C ASN A 268 -4.01 9.39 11.56
N LEU A 269 -3.68 8.48 10.64
CA LEU A 269 -2.45 8.51 9.85
C LEU A 269 -2.22 9.87 9.18
N PHE A 270 -3.25 10.54 8.68
CA PHE A 270 -3.08 11.82 7.98
C PHE A 270 -2.63 12.97 8.87
N ASP A 271 -2.96 12.93 10.16
CA ASP A 271 -2.74 14.02 11.11
C ASP A 271 -1.68 13.70 12.16
N CYS A 272 -1.24 12.44 12.25
CA CYS A 272 -0.25 12.05 13.24
C CYS A 272 1.14 12.63 12.93
N VAL A 273 1.88 12.91 14.00
CA VAL A 273 3.30 13.31 13.95
C VAL A 273 4.13 12.13 14.43
N TYR A 274 4.93 11.56 13.54
CA TYR A 274 5.80 10.44 13.88
C TYR A 274 7.07 10.91 14.62
N PRO A 275 7.52 10.16 15.65
CA PRO A 275 8.87 10.28 16.18
C PRO A 275 9.92 10.15 15.06
N SER A 276 11.06 10.83 15.21
CA SER A 276 12.14 10.81 14.21
C SER A 276 12.81 9.45 14.04
N LYS A 277 12.78 8.59 15.07
CA LYS A 277 13.22 7.19 14.99
C LYS A 277 12.05 6.28 15.32
N SER A 278 11.43 5.67 14.31
CA SER A 278 10.15 4.95 14.47
C SER A 278 10.27 3.46 14.12
N ALA A 279 9.88 2.58 15.03
CA ALA A 279 9.68 1.16 14.78
C ALA A 279 8.19 0.89 14.57
N PHE A 280 7.79 0.66 13.32
CA PHE A 280 6.40 0.46 12.94
C PHE A 280 5.97 -0.97 13.16
N VAL A 281 5.14 -1.20 14.17
CA VAL A 281 4.62 -2.51 14.56
C VAL A 281 3.35 -2.81 13.78
N LEU A 282 3.42 -3.79 12.89
CA LEU A 282 2.32 -4.20 12.03
C LEU A 282 1.54 -5.35 12.67
N GLY A 283 0.22 -5.18 12.79
CA GLY A 283 -0.67 -6.19 13.35
C GLY A 283 -0.87 -7.42 12.46
N ASN A 284 -1.12 -8.57 13.08
CA ASN A 284 -1.49 -9.79 12.38
C ASN A 284 -2.95 -9.72 11.88
N GLU A 285 -3.24 -10.23 10.68
CA GLU A 285 -4.59 -10.17 10.09
C GLU A 285 -5.69 -10.83 10.93
N VAL A 286 -5.34 -11.80 11.78
CA VAL A 286 -6.30 -12.57 12.59
C VAL A 286 -6.29 -12.14 14.05
N TYR A 287 -5.10 -11.91 14.61
CA TYR A 287 -4.93 -11.71 16.06
C TYR A 287 -4.58 -10.27 16.44
N GLY A 288 -4.40 -9.37 15.46
CA GLY A 288 -3.93 -8.01 15.72
C GLY A 288 -2.48 -7.97 16.19
N VAL A 289 -2.12 -6.90 16.89
CA VAL A 289 -0.80 -6.69 17.50
C VAL A 289 -0.69 -7.43 18.85
N TYR A 290 0.50 -7.93 19.21
CA TYR A 290 0.72 -8.47 20.56
C TYR A 290 0.43 -7.41 21.63
N PRO A 291 -0.28 -7.73 22.72
CA PRO A 291 -0.60 -6.76 23.78
C PRO A 291 0.61 -6.03 24.33
N ALA A 292 1.75 -6.73 24.49
CA ALA A 292 3.00 -6.13 24.95
C ALA A 292 3.45 -4.92 24.09
N PHE A 293 3.25 -4.94 22.77
CA PHE A 293 3.58 -3.80 21.93
C PHE A 293 2.60 -2.64 22.08
N LEU A 294 1.31 -2.93 22.34
CA LEU A 294 0.32 -1.90 22.63
C LEU A 294 0.63 -1.21 23.96
N ASP A 295 0.97 -1.99 24.99
CA ASP A 295 1.34 -1.48 26.31
C ASP A 295 2.63 -0.63 26.26
N ALA A 296 3.57 -1.00 25.37
CA ALA A 296 4.83 -0.29 25.18
C ALA A 296 4.79 0.80 24.09
N ALA A 297 3.63 1.07 23.48
CA ALA A 297 3.51 1.99 22.35
C ALA A 297 3.75 3.44 22.77
N ASP A 298 4.63 4.15 22.07
CA ASP A 298 4.75 5.61 22.19
C ASP A 298 3.66 6.33 21.38
N LEU A 299 3.18 5.68 20.33
CA LEU A 299 2.15 6.19 19.45
C LEU A 299 1.37 5.01 18.85
N VAL A 300 0.05 5.11 18.83
CA VAL A 300 -0.82 4.22 18.05
C VAL A 300 -1.38 5.02 16.88
N VAL A 301 -1.28 4.46 15.67
CA VAL A 301 -1.76 5.10 14.44
C VAL A 301 -2.75 4.20 13.73
N GLU A 302 -3.89 4.75 13.35
CA GLU A 302 -4.86 4.07 12.49
C GLU A 302 -4.77 4.59 11.06
N ILE A 303 -4.87 3.67 10.09
CA ILE A 303 -5.07 4.03 8.68
C ILE A 303 -6.57 4.27 8.47
N PRO A 304 -6.98 5.46 7.98
CA PRO A 304 -8.38 5.74 7.74
C PRO A 304 -8.93 4.82 6.64
N MET A 305 -10.07 4.18 6.94
CA MET A 305 -10.80 3.30 6.02
C MET A 305 -12.17 3.92 5.77
N TYR A 306 -12.44 4.34 4.53
CA TYR A 306 -13.72 4.94 4.13
C TYR A 306 -14.72 3.90 3.63
N GLY A 307 -14.22 2.74 3.20
CA GLY A 307 -15.00 1.60 2.71
C GLY A 307 -15.56 0.69 3.79
N ALA A 308 -16.15 -0.39 3.32
CA ALA A 308 -16.85 -1.36 4.16
C ALA A 308 -15.95 -2.42 4.80
N LEU A 309 -14.79 -2.68 4.19
CA LEU A 309 -13.76 -3.55 4.72
C LEU A 309 -13.04 -2.83 5.86
N ARG A 310 -12.82 -3.56 6.96
CA ARG A 310 -12.39 -2.97 8.23
C ARG A 310 -10.88 -2.87 8.42
N SER A 311 -10.09 -3.34 7.47
CA SER A 311 -8.63 -3.27 7.51
C SER A 311 -8.04 -3.47 6.12
N LEU A 312 -6.79 -3.12 5.91
CA LEU A 312 -5.99 -3.51 4.74
C LEU A 312 -5.33 -4.88 4.97
N ASN A 313 -4.72 -5.43 3.92
CA ASN A 313 -3.77 -6.52 4.10
C ASN A 313 -2.52 -5.96 4.81
N VAL A 314 -1.98 -6.71 5.77
CA VAL A 314 -0.85 -6.27 6.61
C VAL A 314 0.39 -5.83 5.82
N SER A 315 0.68 -6.47 4.68
CA SER A 315 1.81 -6.05 3.84
C SER A 315 1.54 -4.70 3.17
N VAL A 316 0.29 -4.41 2.80
CA VAL A 316 -0.12 -3.11 2.28
C VAL A 316 -0.08 -2.04 3.38
N THR A 317 -0.53 -2.37 4.59
CA THR A 317 -0.48 -1.48 5.76
C THR A 317 0.94 -0.95 6.00
N GLY A 318 1.93 -1.84 6.04
CA GLY A 318 3.32 -1.44 6.26
C GLY A 318 3.87 -0.51 5.18
N ALA A 319 3.52 -0.76 3.93
CA ALA A 319 3.94 0.12 2.83
C ALA A 319 3.30 1.52 2.95
N VAL A 320 1.99 1.62 3.23
CA VAL A 320 1.31 2.93 3.38
C VAL A 320 1.93 3.75 4.50
N VAL A 321 2.16 3.15 5.67
CA VAL A 321 2.76 3.84 6.83
C VAL A 321 4.19 4.26 6.54
N MET A 322 4.97 3.40 5.90
CA MET A 322 6.34 3.72 5.50
C MET A 322 6.38 4.95 4.56
N TYR A 323 5.54 4.97 3.53
CA TYR A 323 5.52 6.07 2.57
C TYR A 323 4.99 7.38 3.19
N ASP A 324 3.98 7.31 4.07
CA ASP A 324 3.52 8.50 4.81
C ASP A 324 4.61 9.05 5.75
N TYR A 325 5.35 8.17 6.43
CA TYR A 325 6.49 8.56 7.26
C TYR A 325 7.58 9.27 6.44
N LEU A 326 7.98 8.70 5.30
CA LEU A 326 8.98 9.28 4.40
C LEU A 326 8.52 10.64 3.87
N GLN A 327 7.27 10.74 3.39
CA GLN A 327 6.72 12.00 2.92
C GLN A 327 6.73 13.08 4.01
N LYS A 328 6.35 12.74 5.25
CA LYS A 328 6.36 13.68 6.37
C LYS A 328 7.76 14.01 6.89
N ARG A 329 8.74 13.12 6.70
CA ARG A 329 10.15 13.42 6.98
C ARG A 329 10.68 14.45 5.99
N ASP A 330 10.47 14.23 4.69
CA ASP A 330 10.94 15.15 3.65
C ASP A 330 10.30 16.55 3.77
N LYS A 331 9.11 16.67 4.41
CA LYS A 331 8.49 17.95 4.79
C LYS A 331 9.15 18.66 5.98
N ARG A 332 9.84 17.93 6.87
CA ARG A 332 10.53 18.49 8.05
C ARG A 332 11.93 19.02 7.71
N ASP A 333 12.55 18.45 6.70
CA ASP A 333 13.93 18.75 6.29
C ASP A 333 14.01 19.86 5.22
N ASN A 334 12.88 20.43 4.80
CA ASN A 334 12.74 21.56 3.87
C ASN A 334 12.16 22.80 4.57
#